data_AF-A0A7K0Q9J2-F1
#
_entry.id   AF-A0A7K0Q9J2-F1
#
_cell.length_a   1.000
_cell.length_b   1.000
_cell.length_c   1.000
_cell.angle_alpha   90.00
_cell.angle_beta   90.00
_cell.angle_gamma   90.00
#
_symmetry.space_group_name_H-M   'P 1'
#
loop_
_entity.id
_entity.type
_entity.pdbx_description
1 polymer ?
#
loop_
_entity_poly.entity_id
_entity_poly.type
_entity_poly.pdbx_seq_one_letter_code
_entity_poly.pdbx_strand_id
1 'polypeptide(L)'
;MNSLRKPAQILLGAALAYAGFKHLTTSRLDFQAQVPTLLQSQADFVVLASGVVEIALGVGLIALWKYRVQIGWVVAAFFVAVFWGNISQYVNHV
;
A
#
# COMPACT_ATOMS: atom_id res chain seq x y z
N MET A 1 17.85 21.25 3.14
CA MET A 1 17.27 19.88 3.11
C MET A 1 15.75 19.82 3.41
N ASN A 2 15.02 20.94 3.59
CA ASN A 2 13.57 20.90 3.92
C ASN A 2 12.63 21.04 2.71
N SER A 3 13.10 21.53 1.57
CA SER A 3 12.29 21.79 0.37
C SER A 3 11.79 20.52 -0.32
N LEU A 4 12.55 19.42 -0.25
CA LEU A 4 12.19 18.14 -0.90
C LEU A 4 11.26 17.25 -0.08
N ARG A 5 11.20 17.43 1.25
CA ARG A 5 10.43 16.56 2.14
C ARG A 5 8.92 16.66 1.89
N LYS A 6 8.42 17.88 1.66
CA LYS A 6 7.01 18.14 1.37
C LYS A 6 6.54 17.51 0.05
N PRO A 7 7.18 17.81 -1.10
CA PRO A 7 6.78 17.21 -2.37
C PRO A 7 6.95 15.69 -2.36
N ALA A 8 7.99 15.15 -1.73
CA ALA A 8 8.15 13.70 -1.59
C ALA A 8 7.02 13.04 -0.77
N GLN A 9 6.60 13.67 0.34
CA GLN A 9 5.48 13.18 1.14
C GLN A 9 4.15 13.21 0.38
N ILE A 10 3.89 14.28 -0.38
CA ILE A 10 2.68 14.38 -1.22
C ILE A 10 2.72 13.31 -2.31
N LEU A 11 3.87 13.15 -2.97
CA LEU A 11 4.05 12.12 -4.01
C LEU A 11 3.84 10.71 -3.45
N LEU A 12 4.40 10.41 -2.27
CA LEU A 12 4.18 9.14 -1.60
C LEU A 12 2.70 8.92 -1.28
N GLY A 13 2.01 9.94 -0.74
CA GLY A 13 0.60 9.84 -0.43
C GLY A 13 -0.27 9.62 -1.67
N ALA A 14 0.02 10.32 -2.76
CA ALA A 14 -0.66 10.15 -4.04
C ALA A 14 -0.41 8.76 -4.64
N ALA A 15 0.83 8.26 -4.58
CA ALA A 15 1.19 6.93 -5.06
C ALA A 15 0.47 5.82 -4.28
N LEU A 16 0.37 5.92 -2.95
CA LEU A 16 -0.40 4.99 -2.12
C LEU A 16 -1.88 5.00 -2.48
N ALA A 17 -2.50 6.19 -2.58
CA ALA A 17 -3.90 6.28 -2.95
C ALA A 17 -4.16 5.69 -4.35
N TYR A 18 -3.27 5.96 -5.30
CA TYR A 18 -3.35 5.38 -6.65
C TYR A 18 -3.22 3.86 -6.65
N ALA A 19 -2.26 3.30 -5.90
CA ALA A 19 -2.09 1.85 -5.75
C ALA A 19 -3.35 1.20 -5.17
N GLY A 20 -3.89 1.75 -4.08
CA GLY A 20 -5.12 1.24 -3.48
C GLY A 20 -6.31 1.32 -4.42
N PHE A 21 -6.44 2.38 -5.23
CA PHE A 21 -7.46 2.44 -6.28
C PHE A 21 -7.32 1.30 -7.30
N LYS A 22 -6.09 0.92 -7.68
CA LYS A 22 -5.86 -0.22 -8.58
C LYS A 22 -6.22 -1.57 -7.93
N HIS A 23 -6.02 -1.72 -6.62
CA HIS A 23 -6.47 -2.92 -5.88
C HIS A 23 -7.99 -3.08 -5.97
N LEU A 24 -8.71 -1.96 -5.88
CA LEU A 24 -10.18 -1.95 -5.89
C LEU A 24 -10.80 -2.07 -7.29
N THR A 25 -10.05 -1.80 -8.36
CA THR A 25 -10.61 -1.64 -9.71
C THR A 25 -9.95 -2.52 -10.76
N THR A 26 -8.76 -2.15 -11.24
CA THR A 26 -8.24 -2.62 -12.53
C THR A 26 -7.19 -3.72 -12.44
N SER A 27 -6.47 -3.86 -11.31
CA SER A 27 -5.35 -4.80 -11.18
C SER A 27 -5.60 -5.88 -10.12
N ARG A 28 -6.86 -6.09 -9.73
CA ARG A 28 -7.22 -6.97 -8.61
C ARG A 28 -6.72 -8.41 -8.77
N LEU A 29 -6.83 -8.97 -9.97
CA LEU A 29 -6.37 -10.34 -10.25
C LEU A 29 -4.85 -10.46 -10.13
N ASP A 30 -4.11 -9.50 -10.67
CA ASP A 30 -2.64 -9.47 -10.58
C ASP A 30 -2.18 -9.40 -9.12
N PHE A 31 -2.87 -8.60 -8.30
CA PHE A 31 -2.55 -8.49 -6.87
C PHE A 31 -2.95 -9.73 -6.07
N GLN A 32 -4.03 -10.43 -6.44
CA GLN A 32 -4.39 -11.70 -5.80
C GLN A 32 -3.35 -12.79 -6.07
N ALA A 33 -2.70 -12.78 -7.24
CA ALA A 33 -1.62 -13.72 -7.55
C ALA A 33 -0.40 -13.50 -6.64
N GLN A 34 -0.15 -12.26 -6.23
CA GLN A 34 0.96 -11.89 -5.34
C GLN A 34 0.70 -12.21 -3.86
N VAL A 35 -0.54 -12.55 -3.47
CA VAL A 35 -0.84 -12.86 -2.07
C VAL A 35 -0.03 -14.10 -1.61
N PRO A 36 0.48 -14.11 -0.36
CA PRO A 36 1.17 -15.28 0.17
C PRO A 36 0.28 -16.53 0.14
N THR A 37 0.85 -17.68 -0.23
CA THR A 37 0.12 -18.95 -0.36
C THR A 37 -0.70 -19.33 0.88
N LEU A 38 -0.21 -18.99 2.08
CA LEU A 38 -0.92 -19.17 3.36
C LEU A 38 -2.28 -18.44 3.42
N LEU A 39 -2.39 -17.32 2.71
CA LEU A 39 -3.57 -16.45 2.69
C LEU A 39 -4.35 -16.57 1.37
N GLN A 40 -3.99 -17.49 0.48
CA GLN A 40 -4.54 -17.53 -0.88
C GLN A 40 -6.06 -17.77 -0.91
N SER A 41 -6.59 -18.55 0.04
CA SER A 41 -8.04 -18.79 0.19
C SER A 41 -8.85 -17.52 0.49
N GLN A 42 -8.19 -16.46 0.95
CA GLN A 42 -8.78 -15.16 1.29
C GLN A 42 -8.12 -14.01 0.51
N ALA A 43 -7.42 -14.31 -0.61
CA ALA A 43 -6.63 -13.33 -1.36
C ALA A 43 -7.46 -12.10 -1.76
N ASP A 44 -8.70 -12.31 -2.16
CA ASP A 44 -9.60 -11.24 -2.55
C ASP A 44 -9.87 -10.21 -1.45
N PHE A 45 -10.15 -10.70 -0.24
CA PHE A 45 -10.34 -9.85 0.93
C PHE A 45 -9.05 -9.13 1.31
N VAL A 46 -7.91 -9.83 1.26
CA VAL A 46 -6.59 -9.25 1.58
C VAL A 46 -6.27 -8.07 0.65
N VAL A 47 -6.51 -8.22 -0.66
CA VAL A 47 -6.25 -7.17 -1.66
C VAL A 47 -7.20 -5.98 -1.48
N LEU A 48 -8.49 -6.21 -1.26
CA LEU A 48 -9.44 -5.12 -1.02
C LEU A 48 -9.14 -4.37 0.28
N ALA A 49 -8.88 -5.09 1.37
CA ALA A 49 -8.59 -4.51 2.66
C ALA A 49 -7.30 -3.67 2.62
N SER A 50 -6.23 -4.21 1.99
CA SER A 50 -4.98 -3.47 1.82
C SER A 50 -5.18 -2.22 0.96
N GLY A 51 -5.97 -2.30 -0.11
CA GLY A 51 -6.26 -1.14 -0.97
C GLY A 51 -6.99 -0.02 -0.25
N VAL A 52 -7.97 -0.34 0.62
CA VAL A 52 -8.63 0.66 1.47
C VAL A 52 -7.65 1.30 2.45
N VAL A 53 -6.77 0.50 3.06
CA VAL A 53 -5.73 0.99 3.98
C VAL A 53 -4.76 1.92 3.25
N GLU A 54 -4.30 1.58 2.05
CA GLU A 54 -3.42 2.42 1.24
C GLU A 54 -4.04 3.76 0.88
N ILE A 55 -5.33 3.78 0.49
CA ILE A 55 -6.05 5.03 0.23
C ILE A 55 -6.13 5.86 1.51
N ALA A 56 -6.50 5.26 2.65
CA ALA A 56 -6.59 5.97 3.91
C ALA A 56 -5.24 6.56 4.36
N LEU A 57 -4.16 5.79 4.24
CA LEU A 57 -2.81 6.25 4.56
C LEU A 57 -2.31 7.32 3.60
N GLY A 58 -2.59 7.17 2.30
CA GLY A 58 -2.23 8.13 1.27
C GLY A 58 -2.91 9.49 1.46
N VAL A 59 -4.23 9.48 1.68
CA VAL A 59 -5.00 10.68 2.04
C VAL A 59 -4.53 11.24 3.37
N GLY A 60 -4.25 10.40 4.37
CA GLY A 60 -3.73 10.81 5.67
C GLY A 60 -2.40 11.55 5.56
N LEU A 61 -1.45 11.07 4.75
CA LEU A 61 -0.17 11.76 4.52
C LEU A 61 -0.35 13.14 3.87
N ILE A 62 -1.37 13.33 3.04
CA ILE A 62 -1.62 14.59 2.33
C ILE A 62 -2.42 15.57 3.20
N ALA A 63 -3.52 15.11 3.79
CA ALA A 63 -4.50 15.96 4.48
C ALA A 63 -4.22 16.13 5.98
N LEU A 64 -3.71 15.10 6.68
CA LEU A 64 -3.51 15.11 8.13
C LEU A 64 -2.09 15.52 8.51
N TRP A 65 -1.66 16.69 8.05
CA TRP A 65 -0.29 17.17 8.18
C TRP A 65 0.26 17.20 9.62
N LYS A 66 -0.62 17.43 10.60
CA LYS A 66 -0.29 17.40 12.03
C LYS A 66 0.23 16.03 12.50
N TYR A 67 -0.22 14.94 11.89
CA TYR A 67 0.09 13.55 12.28
C TYR A 67 1.04 12.85 11.29
N ARG A 68 1.67 13.59 10.38
CA ARG A 68 2.51 13.03 9.30
C ARG A 68 3.61 12.09 9.77
N VAL A 69 4.16 12.31 10.97
CA VAL A 69 5.23 11.46 11.53
C VAL A 69 4.66 10.11 11.94
N GLN A 70 3.53 10.10 12.65
CA GLN A 70 2.84 8.90 13.07
C GLN A 70 2.34 8.11 11.86
N ILE A 71 1.69 8.79 10.91
CA ILE A 71 1.20 8.17 9.67
C ILE A 71 2.37 7.61 8.85
N GLY A 72 3.50 8.32 8.77
CA GLY A 72 4.71 7.83 8.11
C GLY A 72 5.25 6.53 8.73
N TRP A 73 5.23 6.40 10.06
CA TRP A 73 5.57 5.15 10.74
C TRP A 73 4.59 4.02 10.43
N VAL A 74 3.28 4.31 10.39
CA VAL A 74 2.27 3.32 10.00
C VAL A 74 2.47 2.87 8.56
N VAL A 75 2.76 3.80 7.64
CA VAL A 75 3.09 3.49 6.24
C VAL A 75 4.33 2.60 6.15
N ALA A 76 5.37 2.88 6.93
CA ALA A 76 6.57 2.05 6.95
C ALA A 76 6.26 0.62 7.44
N ALA A 77 5.51 0.47 8.52
CA ALA A 77 5.08 -0.84 9.02
C ALA A 77 4.19 -1.57 8.01
N PHE A 78 3.28 -0.84 7.35
CA PHE A 78 2.43 -1.36 6.30
C PHE A 78 3.26 -1.89 5.12
N PHE A 79 4.27 -1.15 4.67
CA PHE A 79 5.17 -1.61 3.60
C PHE A 79 5.90 -2.90 3.98
N VAL A 80 6.39 -3.03 5.22
CA VAL A 80 7.00 -4.29 5.68
C VAL A 80 6.00 -5.45 5.60
N ALA A 81 4.75 -5.23 5.99
CA ALA A 81 3.71 -6.26 5.94
C ALA A 81 3.36 -6.68 4.50
N VAL A 82 3.13 -5.72 3.60
CA VAL A 82 2.77 -6.03 2.20
C VAL A 82 3.96 -6.54 1.37
N PHE A 83 5.21 -6.27 1.79
CA PHE A 83 6.40 -6.75 1.09
C PHE A 83 6.50 -8.29 1.02
N TRP A 84 5.83 -9.02 1.93
CA TRP A 84 5.69 -10.46 1.79
C TRP A 84 5.05 -10.82 0.44
N GLY A 85 4.07 -10.05 -0.02
CA GLY A 85 3.46 -10.26 -1.34
C GLY A 85 4.49 -10.27 -2.47
N ASN A 86 5.44 -9.33 -2.47
CA ASN A 86 6.54 -9.30 -3.44
C ASN A 86 7.44 -10.54 -3.35
N ILE A 87 7.71 -11.03 -2.14
CA ILE A 87 8.47 -12.28 -1.94
C ILE A 87 7.71 -13.48 -2.49
N SER A 88 6.40 -13.57 -2.19
CA SER A 88 5.52 -14.61 -2.72
C SER A 88 5.50 -14.59 -4.24
N GLN A 89 5.37 -13.39 -4.82
CA GLN A 89 5.41 -13.18 -6.25
C GLN A 89 6.72 -13.69 -6.87
N TYR A 90 7.87 -13.30 -6.29
CA TYR A 90 9.18 -13.70 -6.76
C TYR A 90 9.39 -15.22 -6.70
N VAL A 91 8.99 -15.86 -5.59
CA VAL A 91 9.15 -17.30 -5.36
C VAL A 91 8.21 -18.14 -6.24
N ASN A 92 6.98 -17.68 -6.44
CA ASN A 92 5.97 -18.42 -7.19
C ASN A 92 5.93 -18.07 -8.69
N HIS A 93 6.74 -17.10 -9.14
CA HIS A 93 6.83 -16.64 -10.52
C HIS A 93 5.49 -16.19 -11.12
N VAL A 94 4.77 -15.38 -10.34
CA VAL A 94 3.44 -14.83 -10.69
C VAL A 94 3.47 -13.32 -10.92
#